data_AF-A0A3M1YIF2-F1
#
_entry.id   AF-A0A3M1YIF2-F1
#
_cell.length_a   1.000
_cell.length_b   1.000
_cell.length_c   1.000
_cell.angle_alpha   90.00
_cell.angle_beta   90.00
_cell.angle_gamma   90.00
#
_symmetry.space_group_name_H-M   'P 1'
#
loop_
_entity.id
_entity.type
_entity.pdbx_description
1 polymer ?
#
loop_
_entity_poly.entity_id
_entity_poly.type
_entity_poly.pdbx_seq_one_letter_code
_entity_poly.pdbx_strand_id
1 'polypeptide(L)'
;MRHSLILLVALILAACGSGGDEPAPTTVSNTETSSSTQVPPNVTPVGAGITDEDLQTLLPPVASPFVPPTQTPASEGALPVPLPQTLVASETEDPEPGGEFNYIYFRQTGGVNNESIVIEIFGDGLVMYNGIEGRISPEDVANLNQVIDDLNFFGLQGTMLSAAPGRPEVYYYQVYIERGNQQRTINSQDGFMPREYISFLSLLQQYGAVANSNSNS
;
A
#
# COMPACT_ATOMS: atom_id res chain seq x y z
N MET A 1 40.88 -32.33 26.38
CA MET A 1 40.95 -32.86 25.01
C MET A 1 40.10 -31.92 24.16
N ARG A 2 40.74 -31.03 23.38
CA ARG A 2 40.85 -31.12 21.90
C ARG A 2 39.44 -31.08 21.26
N HIS A 3 39.00 -30.08 20.49
CA HIS A 3 39.55 -29.53 19.23
C HIS A 3 38.83 -28.19 18.94
N SER A 4 39.56 -27.08 18.74
CA SER A 4 39.87 -26.46 17.43
C SER A 4 38.61 -25.94 16.71
N LEU A 5 38.34 -24.63 16.63
CA LEU A 5 39.11 -23.55 16.00
C LEU A 5 39.71 -23.96 14.64
N ILE A 6 38.92 -23.81 13.58
CA ILE A 6 39.28 -23.71 12.16
C ILE A 6 38.34 -22.59 11.69
N LEU A 7 38.70 -21.33 11.38
CA LEU A 7 39.88 -20.70 10.78
C LEU A 7 40.30 -21.37 9.47
N LEU A 8 39.46 -21.22 8.44
CA LEU A 8 39.89 -21.27 7.05
C LEU A 8 39.89 -19.85 6.49
N VAL A 9 41.07 -19.24 6.58
CA VAL A 9 41.53 -18.12 5.77
C VAL A 9 41.96 -18.67 4.40
N ALA A 10 41.90 -17.82 3.36
CA ALA A 10 42.53 -17.93 2.04
C ALA A 10 41.67 -18.54 0.92
N LEU A 11 41.65 -18.09 -0.34
CA LEU A 11 42.29 -17.00 -1.10
C LEU A 11 41.99 -17.34 -2.57
N ILE A 12 41.22 -16.54 -3.30
CA ILE A 12 41.34 -16.50 -4.77
C ILE A 12 41.30 -15.03 -5.21
N LEU A 13 42.50 -14.52 -5.50
CA LEU A 13 42.75 -13.35 -6.31
C LEU A 13 42.37 -13.61 -7.78
N ALA A 14 42.11 -12.51 -8.48
CA ALA A 14 42.35 -12.29 -9.90
C ALA A 14 41.42 -12.97 -10.94
N ALA A 15 40.50 -12.18 -11.47
CA ALA A 15 40.24 -12.17 -12.91
C ALA A 15 40.24 -10.71 -13.39
N CYS A 16 41.39 -10.29 -13.87
CA CYS A 16 41.58 -9.14 -14.75
C CYS A 16 41.22 -9.58 -16.18
N GLY A 17 40.38 -8.81 -16.86
CA GLY A 17 40.03 -8.94 -18.28
C GLY A 17 38.95 -7.90 -18.57
N SER A 18 39.21 -6.67 -19.02
CA SER A 18 40.07 -6.16 -20.09
C SER A 18 39.75 -6.75 -21.47
N GLY A 19 38.97 -6.00 -22.24
CA GLY A 19 38.70 -6.18 -23.68
C GLY A 19 37.30 -6.75 -23.91
N GLY A 20 36.40 -6.18 -24.69
CA GLY A 20 36.46 -5.08 -25.64
C GLY A 20 35.05 -4.91 -26.22
N ASP A 21 34.94 -4.05 -27.24
CA ASP A 21 33.74 -3.72 -28.01
C ASP A 21 32.78 -2.74 -27.35
N GLU A 22 33.21 -1.47 -27.42
CA GLU A 22 32.34 -0.30 -27.44
C GLU A 22 31.48 -0.35 -28.73
N PRO A 23 30.15 -0.56 -28.65
CA PRO A 23 29.31 -0.42 -29.83
C PRO A 23 29.21 1.07 -30.19
N ALA A 24 29.51 1.37 -31.44
CA ALA A 24 29.38 2.70 -32.02
C ALA A 24 28.00 3.32 -31.72
N PRO A 25 27.91 4.64 -31.48
CA PRO A 25 26.62 5.32 -31.33
C PRO A 25 25.85 5.18 -32.64
N THR A 26 24.79 4.36 -32.61
CA THR A 26 23.81 4.34 -33.69
C THR A 26 22.95 5.58 -33.55
N THR A 27 23.29 6.60 -34.32
CA THR A 27 22.46 7.79 -34.53
C THR A 27 21.17 7.34 -35.22
N VAL A 28 20.14 7.02 -34.44
CA VAL A 28 18.78 6.84 -34.96
C VAL A 28 18.21 8.22 -35.24
N SER A 29 18.13 8.57 -36.53
CA SER A 29 17.31 9.67 -37.02
C SER A 29 15.85 9.39 -36.66
N ASN A 30 15.33 10.07 -35.64
CA ASN A 30 13.90 10.21 -35.46
C ASN A 30 13.39 11.20 -36.51
N THR A 31 12.77 10.65 -37.55
CA THR A 31 11.91 11.37 -38.48
C THR A 31 10.74 11.95 -37.71
N GLU A 32 10.76 13.27 -37.52
CA GLU A 32 9.63 14.06 -37.03
C GLU A 32 8.42 13.84 -37.97
N THR A 33 7.52 12.94 -37.59
CA THR A 33 6.19 12.87 -38.19
C THR A 33 5.33 13.91 -37.47
N SER A 34 5.29 15.10 -38.06
CA SER A 34 4.28 16.11 -37.76
C SER A 34 2.90 15.54 -38.04
N SER A 35 2.16 15.13 -37.00
CA SER A 35 0.76 14.74 -37.12
C SER A 35 -0.15 15.90 -36.70
N SER A 36 -0.76 16.47 -37.73
CA SER A 36 -2.04 17.16 -37.81
C SER A 36 -2.73 17.65 -36.52
N THR A 37 -2.88 18.96 -36.47
CA THR A 37 -3.97 19.76 -35.88
C THR A 37 -5.31 19.02 -35.74
N GLN A 38 -5.86 19.02 -34.53
CA GLN A 38 -7.31 18.97 -34.32
C GLN A 38 -7.72 20.08 -33.34
N VAL A 39 -8.48 21.04 -33.86
CA VAL A 39 -9.07 22.15 -33.11
C VAL A 39 -10.16 21.58 -32.20
N PRO A 40 -10.18 21.89 -30.89
CA PRO A 40 -11.24 21.46 -30.00
C PRO A 40 -12.58 22.12 -30.39
N PRO A 41 -13.72 21.41 -30.27
CA PRO A 41 -15.03 22.00 -30.49
C PRO A 41 -15.29 23.12 -29.46
N ASN A 42 -15.62 24.30 -29.98
CA ASN A 42 -16.12 25.44 -29.22
C ASN A 42 -17.41 25.04 -28.49
N VAL A 43 -17.30 24.77 -27.19
CA VAL A 43 -18.44 24.49 -26.33
C VAL A 43 -19.11 25.80 -25.92
N THR A 44 -20.33 26.00 -26.39
CA THR A 44 -21.22 27.08 -25.95
C THR A 44 -21.53 26.91 -24.47
N PRO A 45 -21.30 27.91 -23.60
CA PRO A 45 -21.75 27.86 -22.22
C PRO A 45 -23.28 27.95 -22.20
N VAL A 46 -23.93 26.82 -21.89
CA VAL A 46 -25.36 26.79 -21.55
C VAL A 46 -25.48 27.34 -20.13
N GLY A 47 -25.75 28.64 -20.03
CA GLY A 47 -26.17 29.29 -18.80
C GLY A 47 -27.57 28.82 -18.42
N ALA A 48 -27.67 27.73 -17.68
CA ALA A 48 -28.85 27.41 -16.89
C ALA A 48 -28.81 28.30 -15.63
N GLY A 49 -29.67 29.32 -15.60
CA GLY A 49 -29.86 30.16 -14.43
C GLY A 49 -30.35 29.32 -13.26
N ILE A 50 -29.51 29.19 -12.24
CA ILE A 50 -29.88 28.62 -10.94
C ILE A 50 -30.45 29.79 -10.13
N THR A 51 -31.76 29.79 -9.90
CA THR A 51 -32.44 30.76 -9.04
C THR A 51 -32.24 30.40 -7.57
N ASP A 52 -32.07 31.40 -6.70
CA ASP A 52 -31.79 31.28 -5.25
C ASP A 52 -32.80 30.45 -4.43
N GLU A 53 -33.93 30.03 -5.00
CA GLU A 53 -34.92 29.19 -4.31
C GLU A 53 -34.56 27.69 -4.25
N ASP A 54 -33.60 27.20 -5.04
CA ASP A 54 -33.20 25.77 -5.01
C ASP A 54 -32.20 25.40 -3.88
N LEU A 55 -31.78 26.36 -3.06
CA LEU A 55 -30.78 26.14 -2.00
C LEU A 55 -31.34 25.81 -0.61
N GLN A 56 -32.67 25.70 -0.42
CA GLN A 56 -33.27 25.51 0.91
C GLN A 56 -33.71 24.08 1.29
N THR A 57 -33.52 23.07 0.42
CA THR A 57 -34.07 21.71 0.65
C THR A 57 -33.04 20.65 1.10
N LEU A 58 -31.82 21.04 1.51
CA LEU A 58 -30.76 20.07 1.89
C LEU A 58 -30.26 20.21 3.33
N LEU A 59 -31.11 20.55 4.30
CA LEU A 59 -30.75 20.37 5.70
C LEU A 59 -30.83 18.86 6.05
N PRO A 60 -29.72 18.22 6.47
CA PRO A 60 -29.73 16.82 6.86
C PRO A 60 -30.64 16.62 8.08
N PRO A 61 -31.32 15.46 8.19
CA PRO A 61 -32.13 15.15 9.36
C PRO A 61 -31.26 15.23 10.62
N VAL A 62 -31.76 15.93 11.63
CA VAL A 62 -31.16 16.05 12.96
C VAL A 62 -30.75 14.66 13.45
N ALA A 63 -29.45 14.47 13.70
CA ALA A 63 -28.89 13.21 14.15
C ALA A 63 -29.69 12.71 15.38
N SER A 64 -30.28 11.52 15.24
CA SER A 64 -30.94 10.86 16.37
C SER A 64 -29.95 10.72 17.53
N PRO A 65 -30.38 10.90 18.79
CA PRO A 65 -29.50 10.73 19.93
C PRO A 65 -28.89 9.33 19.88
N PHE A 66 -27.56 9.26 19.91
CA PHE A 66 -26.82 8.02 19.99
C PHE A 66 -27.24 7.29 21.27
N VAL A 67 -28.06 6.26 21.14
CA VAL A 67 -28.32 5.32 22.23
C VAL A 67 -27.15 4.35 22.21
N PRO A 68 -26.26 4.34 23.22
CA PRO A 68 -25.20 3.34 23.29
C PRO A 68 -25.85 1.96 23.26
N PRO A 69 -25.34 1.01 22.45
CA PRO A 69 -25.91 -0.33 22.42
C PRO A 69 -25.86 -0.90 23.84
N THR A 70 -27.03 -1.28 24.35
CA THR A 70 -27.15 -2.05 25.58
C THR A 70 -26.27 -3.28 25.43
N GLN A 71 -25.25 -3.42 26.26
CA GLN A 71 -24.35 -4.58 26.24
C GLN A 71 -25.19 -5.82 26.47
N THR A 72 -25.40 -6.61 25.42
CA THR A 72 -25.96 -7.95 25.54
C THR A 72 -25.02 -8.72 26.46
N PRO A 73 -25.50 -9.30 27.59
CA PRO A 73 -24.65 -10.10 28.45
C PRO A 73 -24.00 -11.18 27.59
N ALA A 74 -22.67 -11.29 27.70
CA ALA A 74 -21.87 -12.23 26.94
C ALA A 74 -22.49 -13.63 27.07
N SER A 75 -23.03 -14.13 25.96
CA SER A 75 -23.44 -15.53 25.87
C SER A 75 -22.19 -16.37 26.12
N GLU A 76 -22.29 -17.35 27.01
CA GLU A 76 -21.26 -18.35 27.27
C GLU A 76 -20.95 -19.05 25.92
N GLY A 77 -19.86 -18.65 25.26
CA GLY A 77 -19.56 -18.99 23.86
C GLY A 77 -19.17 -17.80 22.97
N ALA A 78 -19.26 -16.57 23.46
CA ALA A 78 -18.73 -15.40 22.76
C ALA A 78 -17.19 -15.41 22.80
N LEU A 79 -16.56 -15.28 21.63
CA LEU A 79 -15.12 -15.11 21.51
C LEU A 79 -14.66 -13.91 22.35
N PRO A 80 -13.49 -13.99 23.01
CA PRO A 80 -12.98 -12.88 23.81
C PRO A 80 -12.85 -11.62 22.95
N VAL A 81 -13.34 -10.50 23.47
CA VAL A 81 -13.18 -9.20 22.80
C VAL A 81 -11.68 -8.89 22.77
N PRO A 82 -11.06 -8.66 21.60
CA PRO A 82 -9.66 -8.34 21.50
C PRO A 82 -9.33 -7.08 22.31
N LEU A 83 -8.24 -7.09 23.06
CA LEU A 83 -7.72 -5.89 23.68
C LEU A 83 -7.27 -4.91 22.57
N PRO A 84 -7.46 -3.59 22.74
CA PRO A 84 -6.87 -2.61 21.83
C PRO A 84 -5.37 -2.89 21.64
N GLN A 85 -4.87 -2.78 20.40
CA GLN A 85 -3.48 -3.06 20.02
C GLN A 85 -3.06 -4.55 20.04
N THR A 86 -4.00 -5.50 20.10
CA THR A 86 -3.69 -6.92 19.92
C THR A 86 -4.24 -7.42 18.59
N LEU A 87 -3.40 -8.10 17.81
CA LEU A 87 -3.87 -8.90 16.69
C LEU A 87 -4.46 -10.19 17.26
N VAL A 88 -5.78 -10.33 17.21
CA VAL A 88 -6.39 -11.65 17.34
C VAL A 88 -6.49 -12.20 15.93
N ALA A 89 -5.66 -13.19 15.62
CA ALA A 89 -5.80 -13.95 14.40
C ALA A 89 -7.21 -14.57 14.38
N SER A 90 -7.93 -14.43 13.26
CA SER A 90 -9.15 -15.21 13.10
C SER A 90 -8.81 -16.70 13.15
N GLU A 91 -9.55 -17.48 13.92
CA GLU A 91 -9.50 -18.95 13.85
C GLU A 91 -10.11 -19.50 12.55
N THR A 92 -10.58 -18.63 11.65
CA THR A 92 -11.04 -19.07 10.33
C THR A 92 -9.80 -19.31 9.48
N GLU A 93 -9.47 -20.59 9.29
CA GLU A 93 -8.44 -21.08 8.38
C GLU A 93 -8.61 -20.40 7.01
N ASP A 94 -7.54 -19.77 6.50
CA ASP A 94 -7.52 -19.24 5.14
C ASP A 94 -7.79 -20.43 4.19
N PRO A 95 -8.81 -20.38 3.33
CA PRO A 95 -9.13 -21.50 2.44
C PRO A 95 -8.07 -21.74 1.35
N GLU A 96 -7.15 -20.80 1.10
CA GLU A 96 -6.05 -20.95 0.13
C GLU A 96 -4.74 -20.32 0.61
N PRO A 97 -4.05 -20.93 1.60
CA PRO A 97 -2.72 -20.48 1.98
C PRO A 97 -1.74 -20.77 0.83
N GLY A 98 -1.11 -19.73 0.28
CA GLY A 98 0.02 -19.86 -0.64
C GLY A 98 -0.15 -19.34 -2.08
N GLY A 99 -1.13 -18.49 -2.36
CA GLY A 99 -1.18 -17.73 -3.61
C GLY A 99 -0.31 -16.46 -3.58
N GLU A 100 0.30 -16.09 -4.70
CA GLU A 100 0.96 -14.79 -4.83
C GLU A 100 -0.09 -13.66 -4.89
N PHE A 101 0.21 -12.49 -4.31
CA PHE A 101 -0.66 -11.32 -4.47
C PHE A 101 -0.66 -10.85 -5.94
N ASN A 102 -1.79 -10.34 -6.40
CA ASN A 102 -1.94 -9.72 -7.71
C ASN A 102 -1.74 -8.20 -7.65
N TYR A 103 -2.25 -7.58 -6.59
CA TYR A 103 -2.23 -6.13 -6.44
C TYR A 103 -2.26 -5.71 -4.98
N ILE A 104 -1.44 -4.71 -4.62
CA ILE A 104 -1.41 -4.05 -3.32
C ILE A 104 -1.64 -2.56 -3.57
N TYR A 105 -2.64 -2.00 -2.89
CA TYR A 105 -2.86 -0.57 -2.79
C TYR A 105 -2.58 -0.11 -1.37
N PHE A 106 -1.69 0.87 -1.23
CA PHE A 106 -1.36 1.51 0.03
C PHE A 106 -1.60 3.00 -0.06
N ARG A 107 -2.32 3.55 0.92
CA ARG A 107 -2.52 4.98 1.07
C ARG A 107 -2.19 5.40 2.49
N GLN A 108 -1.35 6.43 2.61
CA GLN A 108 -1.10 7.16 3.85
C GLN A 108 -1.64 8.57 3.71
N THR A 109 -2.34 9.07 4.73
CA THR A 109 -2.80 10.46 4.81
C THR A 109 -2.64 11.05 6.20
N GLY A 110 -2.49 12.37 6.30
CA GLY A 110 -2.47 13.09 7.57
C GLY A 110 -1.06 13.50 7.98
N GLY A 111 -0.75 13.41 9.28
CA GLY A 111 0.51 13.92 9.81
C GLY A 111 0.56 15.44 9.92
N VAL A 112 1.73 15.97 10.32
CA VAL A 112 1.94 17.40 10.57
C VAL A 112 1.70 18.29 9.35
N ASN A 113 1.95 17.77 8.15
CA ASN A 113 1.83 18.50 6.88
C ASN A 113 0.54 18.14 6.11
N ASN A 114 -0.31 17.27 6.65
CA ASN A 114 -1.46 16.70 5.94
C ASN A 114 -1.09 16.11 4.55
N GLU A 115 0.05 15.42 4.49
CA GLU A 115 0.57 14.82 3.27
C GLU A 115 -0.22 13.55 2.90
N SER A 116 -0.28 13.26 1.60
CA SER A 116 -0.89 12.05 1.05
C SER A 116 0.12 11.31 0.19
N ILE A 117 0.29 10.03 0.47
CA ILE A 117 1.11 9.12 -0.34
C ILE A 117 0.20 7.99 -0.81
N VAL A 118 0.30 7.66 -2.09
CA VAL A 118 -0.35 6.51 -2.71
C VAL A 118 0.72 5.64 -3.36
N ILE A 119 0.70 4.35 -3.03
CA ILE A 119 1.61 3.35 -3.59
C ILE A 119 0.75 2.21 -4.11
N GLU A 120 0.97 1.83 -5.36
CA GLU A 120 0.34 0.67 -5.97
C GLU A 120 1.45 -0.29 -6.39
N ILE A 121 1.36 -1.56 -5.99
CA ILE A 121 2.34 -2.60 -6.32
C ILE A 121 1.59 -3.74 -7.01
N PHE A 122 2.02 -4.09 -8.21
CA PHE A 122 1.45 -5.20 -8.98
C PHE A 122 2.31 -6.46 -8.79
N GLY A 123 1.70 -7.63 -8.91
CA GLY A 123 2.38 -8.93 -8.73
C GLY A 123 3.52 -9.20 -9.73
N ASP A 124 3.63 -8.41 -10.80
CA ASP A 124 4.73 -8.48 -11.77
C ASP A 124 5.93 -7.56 -11.41
N GLY A 125 5.86 -6.89 -10.27
CA GLY A 125 6.88 -5.96 -9.77
C GLY A 125 6.77 -4.52 -10.30
N LEU A 126 5.73 -4.19 -11.07
CA LEU A 126 5.40 -2.79 -11.38
C LEU A 126 5.00 -2.05 -10.10
N VAL A 127 5.50 -0.83 -9.91
CA VAL A 127 5.16 0.01 -8.76
C VAL A 127 4.79 1.41 -9.24
N MET A 128 3.67 1.94 -8.74
CA MET A 128 3.27 3.32 -8.96
C MET A 128 3.40 4.08 -7.64
N TYR A 129 4.27 5.08 -7.57
CA TYR A 129 4.43 5.97 -6.41
C TYR A 129 3.86 7.34 -6.75
N ASN A 130 2.72 7.70 -6.17
CA ASN A 130 1.98 8.93 -6.49
C ASN A 130 1.76 9.10 -8.01
N GLY A 131 1.48 7.99 -8.71
CA GLY A 131 1.27 7.96 -10.16
C GLY A 131 2.56 7.91 -11.00
N ILE A 132 3.74 7.92 -10.38
CA ILE A 132 5.03 7.76 -11.07
C ILE A 132 5.38 6.28 -11.13
N GLU A 133 5.63 5.78 -12.34
CA GLU A 133 6.00 4.39 -12.58
C GLU A 133 7.45 4.10 -12.17
N GLY A 134 7.65 2.95 -11.55
CA GLY A 134 8.95 2.31 -11.37
C GLY A 134 8.79 0.80 -11.23
N ARG A 135 9.89 0.11 -10.89
CA ARG A 135 9.91 -1.36 -10.76
C ARG A 135 10.72 -1.78 -9.55
N ILE A 136 10.31 -2.89 -8.94
CA ILE A 136 11.06 -3.64 -7.93
C ILE A 136 11.50 -4.99 -8.49
N SER A 137 12.44 -5.65 -7.81
CA SER A 137 12.95 -6.95 -8.26
C SER A 137 11.95 -8.09 -7.98
N PRO A 138 12.06 -9.22 -8.69
CA PRO A 138 11.27 -10.41 -8.37
C PRO A 138 11.52 -10.93 -6.94
N GLU A 139 12.73 -10.73 -6.41
CA GLU A 139 13.09 -11.08 -5.03
C GLU A 139 12.31 -10.24 -4.01
N ASP A 140 12.11 -8.95 -4.31
CA ASP A 140 11.28 -8.04 -3.48
C ASP A 140 9.81 -8.43 -3.49
N VAL A 141 9.28 -8.85 -4.65
CA VAL A 141 7.91 -9.37 -4.79
C VAL A 141 7.72 -10.65 -3.98
N ALA A 142 8.68 -11.59 -4.06
CA ALA A 142 8.65 -12.81 -3.25
C ALA A 142 8.72 -12.49 -1.74
N ASN A 143 9.53 -11.51 -1.34
CA ASN A 143 9.59 -11.03 0.04
C ASN A 143 8.25 -10.42 0.51
N LEU A 144 7.56 -9.65 -0.34
CA LEU A 144 6.22 -9.15 -0.02
C LEU A 144 5.22 -10.29 0.21
N ASN A 145 5.23 -11.31 -0.64
CA ASN A 145 4.37 -12.49 -0.46
C ASN A 145 4.61 -13.15 0.91
N GLN A 146 5.87 -13.40 1.25
CA GLN A 146 6.24 -14.00 2.54
C GLN A 146 5.76 -13.15 3.72
N VAL A 147 5.94 -11.83 3.68
CA VAL A 147 5.50 -10.94 4.76
C VAL A 147 3.97 -10.90 4.89
N ILE A 148 3.23 -10.95 3.77
CA ILE A 148 1.76 -11.00 3.78
C ILE A 148 1.27 -12.30 4.45
N ASP A 149 1.92 -13.42 4.16
CA ASP A 149 1.61 -14.73 4.75
C ASP A 149 1.99 -14.79 6.24
N ASP A 150 3.19 -14.34 6.60
CA ASP A 150 3.67 -14.30 7.99
C ASP A 150 2.77 -13.43 8.89
N LEU A 151 2.25 -12.33 8.32
CA LEU A 151 1.30 -11.45 8.99
C LEU A 151 -0.10 -12.06 9.10
N ASN A 152 -0.38 -13.13 8.34
CA ASN A 152 -1.71 -13.67 8.12
C ASN A 152 -2.70 -12.56 7.73
N PHE A 153 -2.33 -11.74 6.73
CA PHE A 153 -3.06 -10.50 6.40
C PHE A 153 -4.55 -10.74 6.15
N PHE A 154 -4.90 -11.81 5.45
CA PHE A 154 -6.29 -12.18 5.13
C PHE A 154 -7.06 -12.69 6.36
N GLY A 155 -6.37 -13.26 7.35
CA GLY A 155 -6.93 -13.64 8.65
C GLY A 155 -7.09 -12.48 9.64
N LEU A 156 -6.53 -11.30 9.37
CA LEU A 156 -6.66 -10.13 10.25
C LEU A 156 -8.09 -9.62 10.26
N GLN A 157 -8.68 -9.48 11.46
CA GLN A 157 -10.01 -8.90 11.65
C GLN A 157 -9.96 -7.48 12.23
N GLY A 158 -10.88 -6.63 11.77
CA GLY A 158 -11.15 -5.32 12.36
C GLY A 158 -10.46 -4.13 11.68
N THR A 159 -10.70 -2.95 12.24
CA THR A 159 -10.04 -1.69 11.91
C THR A 159 -9.18 -1.27 13.11
N MET A 160 -7.93 -0.90 12.87
CA MET A 160 -7.00 -0.48 13.93
C MET A 160 -7.11 1.03 14.13
N LEU A 161 -8.30 1.48 14.52
CA LEU A 161 -8.65 2.90 14.64
C LEU A 161 -9.00 3.23 16.10
N SER A 162 -8.68 4.46 16.51
CA SER A 162 -9.19 5.03 17.75
C SER A 162 -10.72 5.16 17.72
N ALA A 163 -11.39 4.86 18.84
CA ALA A 163 -12.80 5.19 19.03
C ALA A 163 -13.03 6.70 19.31
N ALA A 164 -12.00 7.41 19.75
CA ALA A 164 -12.05 8.84 20.03
C ALA A 164 -11.75 9.66 18.76
N PRO A 165 -12.27 10.92 18.66
CA PRO A 165 -11.93 11.83 17.57
C PRO A 165 -10.41 11.90 17.39
N GLY A 166 -9.95 11.83 16.14
CA GLY A 166 -8.54 11.86 15.82
C GLY A 166 -7.85 13.08 16.43
N ARG A 167 -6.65 12.88 16.98
CA ARG A 167 -5.81 14.02 17.32
C ARG A 167 -5.42 14.74 16.02
N PRO A 168 -5.22 16.07 16.05
CA PRO A 168 -4.54 16.71 14.93
C PRO A 168 -3.18 16.01 14.71
N GLU A 169 -2.74 15.94 13.46
CA GLU A 169 -1.40 15.44 13.06
C GLU A 169 -1.19 13.92 13.13
N VAL A 170 -2.25 13.11 13.17
CA VAL A 170 -2.12 11.64 13.13
C VAL A 170 -2.11 11.14 11.69
N TYR A 171 -1.29 10.12 11.42
CA TYR A 171 -1.33 9.39 10.15
C TYR A 171 -2.42 8.31 10.15
N TYR A 172 -3.13 8.24 9.03
CA TYR A 172 -4.10 7.22 8.70
C TYR A 172 -3.61 6.41 7.51
N TYR A 173 -3.77 5.11 7.60
CA TYR A 173 -3.28 4.16 6.61
C TYR A 173 -4.42 3.27 6.12
N GLN A 174 -4.44 3.04 4.82
CA GLN A 174 -5.30 2.06 4.18
C GLN A 174 -4.43 1.13 3.35
N VAL A 175 -4.55 -0.17 3.60
CA VAL A 175 -3.94 -1.21 2.77
C VAL A 175 -5.07 -2.05 2.18
N TYR A 176 -5.06 -2.24 0.88
CA TYR A 176 -5.87 -3.20 0.16
C TYR A 176 -4.95 -4.19 -0.54
N ILE A 177 -5.23 -5.49 -0.41
CA ILE A 177 -4.48 -6.55 -1.09
C ILE A 177 -5.46 -7.46 -1.80
N GLU A 178 -5.14 -7.79 -3.05
CA GLU A 178 -5.81 -8.77 -3.89
C GLU A 178 -4.89 -9.96 -4.13
N ARG A 179 -5.42 -11.18 -3.96
CA ARG A 179 -4.74 -12.46 -4.15
C ARG A 179 -5.72 -13.48 -4.73
N GLY A 180 -5.58 -13.80 -6.00
CA GLY A 180 -6.51 -14.65 -6.73
C GLY A 180 -7.95 -14.10 -6.66
N ASN A 181 -8.83 -14.85 -6.00
CA ASN A 181 -10.23 -14.44 -5.77
C ASN A 181 -10.46 -13.80 -4.39
N GLN A 182 -9.41 -13.65 -3.59
CA GLN A 182 -9.48 -13.05 -2.27
C GLN A 182 -9.07 -11.58 -2.33
N GLN A 183 -9.79 -10.74 -1.58
CA GLN A 183 -9.45 -9.33 -1.43
C GLN A 183 -9.70 -8.88 0.00
N ARG A 184 -8.82 -8.03 0.54
CA ARG A 184 -8.92 -7.54 1.92
C ARG A 184 -8.45 -6.10 2.03
N THR A 185 -9.25 -5.27 2.70
CA THR A 185 -8.88 -3.90 3.09
C THR A 185 -8.71 -3.82 4.60
N ILE A 186 -7.58 -3.28 5.06
CA ILE A 186 -7.35 -2.92 6.46
C ILE A 186 -7.16 -1.41 6.55
N ASN A 187 -7.97 -0.78 7.41
CA ASN A 187 -7.81 0.63 7.76
C ASN A 187 -7.20 0.72 9.16
N SER A 188 -6.24 1.62 9.32
CA SER A 188 -5.44 1.71 10.53
C SER A 188 -4.99 3.15 10.80
N GLN A 189 -4.62 3.42 12.04
CA GLN A 189 -4.19 4.71 12.54
C GLN A 189 -2.92 4.53 13.36
N ASP A 190 -2.03 5.52 13.30
CA ASP A 190 -0.83 5.53 14.12
C ASP A 190 -1.16 5.41 15.63
N GLY A 191 -0.31 4.66 16.35
CA GLY A 191 -0.49 4.34 17.78
C GLY A 191 -1.47 3.20 18.10
N PHE A 192 -2.17 2.63 17.11
CA PHE A 192 -3.10 1.50 17.31
C PHE A 192 -2.69 0.22 16.58
N MET A 193 -1.65 0.31 15.74
CA MET A 193 -1.15 -0.81 14.97
C MET A 193 -0.16 -1.66 15.79
N PRO A 194 -0.16 -2.98 15.59
CA PRO A 194 0.87 -3.88 16.11
C PRO A 194 2.22 -3.65 15.38
N ARG A 195 3.32 -4.09 15.98
CA ARG A 195 4.68 -3.86 15.47
C ARG A 195 4.90 -4.49 14.09
N GLU A 196 4.36 -5.68 13.89
CA GLU A 196 4.49 -6.47 12.68
C GLU A 196 3.84 -5.74 11.50
N TYR A 197 2.65 -5.18 11.71
CA TYR A 197 1.94 -4.38 10.71
C TYR A 197 2.68 -3.08 10.37
N ILE A 198 3.25 -2.39 11.38
CA ILE A 198 4.08 -1.19 11.16
C ILE A 198 5.31 -1.51 10.29
N SER A 199 5.92 -2.68 10.51
CA SER A 199 7.08 -3.13 9.72
C SER A 199 6.69 -3.39 8.27
N PHE A 200 5.51 -4.00 8.05
CA PHE A 200 4.94 -4.18 6.73
C PHE A 200 4.63 -2.85 6.02
N LEU A 201 4.03 -1.87 6.70
CA LEU A 201 3.80 -0.53 6.13
C LEU A 201 5.11 0.15 5.72
N SER A 202 6.15 0.01 6.55
CA SER A 202 7.48 0.57 6.27
C SER A 202 8.10 -0.06 5.03
N LEU A 203 7.91 -1.36 4.84
CA LEU A 203 8.37 -2.09 3.66
C LEU A 203 7.68 -1.60 2.38
N LEU A 204 6.36 -1.38 2.41
CA LEU A 204 5.62 -0.81 1.27
C LEU A 204 6.14 0.58 0.89
N GLN A 205 6.42 1.43 1.88
CA GLN A 205 6.99 2.75 1.65
C GLN A 205 8.40 2.68 1.05
N GLN A 206 9.23 1.76 1.53
CA GLN A 206 10.57 1.55 1.00
C GLN A 206 10.53 1.18 -0.49
N TYR A 207 9.68 0.23 -0.88
CA TYR A 207 9.54 -0.17 -2.29
C TYR A 207 8.98 0.95 -3.17
N GLY A 208 8.01 1.71 -2.68
CA GLY A 208 7.54 2.91 -3.37
C GLY A 208 8.64 3.96 -3.59
N ALA A 209 9.49 4.19 -2.59
CA ALA A 209 10.59 5.15 -2.69
C ALA A 209 11.67 4.72 -3.69
N VAL A 210 12.02 3.42 -3.72
CA VAL A 210 12.98 2.87 -4.70
C VAL A 210 12.49 3.08 -6.12
N ALA A 211 11.21 2.79 -6.39
CA ALA A 211 10.59 3.01 -7.70
C ALA A 211 10.72 4.48 -8.17
N ASN A 212 10.47 5.43 -7.28
CA ASN A 212 10.59 6.86 -7.58
C ASN A 212 12.05 7.33 -7.80
N SER A 213 13.04 6.64 -7.25
CA SER A 213 14.44 6.98 -7.47
C SER A 213 14.95 6.57 -8.86
N ASN A 214 14.43 5.46 -9.40
CA ASN A 214 14.82 4.93 -10.70
C ASN A 214 14.26 5.71 -11.89
N SER A 215 13.16 6.45 -11.71
CA SER A 215 12.54 7.25 -12.78
C SER A 215 13.29 8.55 -13.12
N ASN A 216 14.27 8.94 -12.28
CA ASN A 216 15.06 10.17 -12.44
C ASN A 216 16.47 9.94 -13.00
N SER A 217 16.81 8.71 -13.40
CA SER A 217 18.09 8.35 -14.03
C SER A 217 17.92 8.13 -15.53
#